data_AF-A0A7W6PX53-F1
#
_entry.id   AF-A0A7W6PX53-F1
#
_cell.length_a   1.000
_cell.length_b   1.000
_cell.length_c   1.000
_cell.angle_alpha   90.00
_cell.angle_beta   90.00
_cell.angle_gamma   90.00
#
_symmetry.space_group_name_H-M   'P 1'
#
loop_
_entity.id
_entity.type
_entity.pdbx_description
1 polymer ?
#
loop_
_entity_poly.entity_id
_entity_poly.type
_entity_poly.pdbx_seq_one_letter_code
_entity_poly.pdbx_strand_id
1 'polypeptide(L)'
;MNRLALGTAALALWTAPVAAQSDVRTTQTPTAPPNILIIYPDDVGWSNVSAYGQGVMGYTTPNIDRLAKEGAMFTEHYAQPSSTAGRASLITGQYPIRNDVGRASRVAARIAGRVA
;
A
#
# COMPACT_ATOMS: atom_id res chain seq x y z
N MET A 1 -45.99 18.32 -58.66
CA MET A 1 -46.62 19.37 -57.83
C MET A 1 -47.61 18.70 -56.89
N ASN A 2 -47.25 18.61 -55.60
CA ASN A 2 -48.01 18.28 -54.37
C ASN A 2 -48.99 17.07 -54.42
N ARG A 3 -49.02 16.14 -53.44
CA ARG A 3 -49.21 16.36 -51.99
C ARG A 3 -48.66 15.20 -51.15
N LEU A 4 -48.24 15.54 -49.94
CA LEU A 4 -47.73 14.70 -48.85
C LEU A 4 -48.77 13.73 -48.25
N ALA A 5 -48.31 12.57 -47.78
CA ALA A 5 -48.86 11.80 -46.65
C ALA A 5 -47.70 10.98 -46.04
N LEU A 6 -47.12 11.40 -44.92
CA LEU A 6 -47.47 11.02 -43.54
C LEU A 6 -47.28 9.53 -43.24
N GLY A 7 -46.28 9.21 -42.41
CA GLY A 7 -46.12 7.87 -41.85
C GLY A 7 -44.77 7.59 -41.17
N THR A 8 -44.24 8.51 -40.36
CA THR A 8 -43.12 8.21 -39.45
C THR A 8 -43.63 7.35 -38.28
N ALA A 9 -43.42 6.03 -38.35
CA ALA A 9 -43.60 5.14 -37.21
C ALA A 9 -42.40 5.31 -36.26
N ALA A 10 -42.61 6.08 -35.19
CA ALA A 10 -41.67 6.21 -34.09
C ALA A 10 -41.62 4.89 -33.31
N LEU A 11 -40.58 4.08 -33.55
CA LEU A 11 -40.19 2.99 -32.66
C LEU A 11 -39.52 3.60 -31.43
N ALA A 12 -40.33 3.90 -30.40
CA ALA A 12 -39.83 4.23 -29.08
C ALA A 12 -39.23 2.98 -28.44
N LEU A 13 -37.92 2.79 -28.60
CA LEU A 13 -37.12 1.87 -27.80
C LEU A 13 -37.08 2.41 -26.36
N TRP A 14 -37.95 1.90 -25.50
CA TRP A 14 -37.90 2.12 -24.06
C TRP A 14 -36.61 1.50 -23.52
N THR A 15 -35.60 2.34 -23.28
CA THR A 15 -34.38 1.95 -22.57
C THR A 15 -34.72 1.76 -21.09
N ALA A 16 -34.96 0.50 -20.69
CA ALA A 16 -35.01 0.17 -19.27
C ALA A 16 -33.60 0.33 -18.68
N PRO A 17 -33.39 1.13 -17.63
CA PRO A 17 -32.13 1.09 -16.91
C PRO A 17 -32.10 -0.25 -16.17
N VAL A 18 -31.19 -1.14 -16.57
CA VAL A 18 -30.73 -2.22 -15.70
C VAL A 18 -30.10 -1.54 -14.50
N ALA A 19 -30.85 -1.49 -13.40
CA ALA A 19 -30.30 -1.14 -12.11
C ALA A 19 -29.37 -2.28 -11.71
N ALA A 20 -28.07 -2.08 -11.93
CA ALA A 20 -27.04 -2.93 -11.34
C ALA A 20 -27.21 -2.84 -9.81
N GLN A 21 -27.74 -3.89 -9.20
CA GLN A 21 -27.74 -4.05 -7.76
C GLN A 21 -26.30 -4.25 -7.33
N SER A 22 -25.64 -3.16 -6.94
CA SER A 22 -24.40 -3.22 -6.19
C SER A 22 -24.71 -3.87 -4.85
N ASP A 23 -24.31 -5.13 -4.71
CA ASP A 23 -24.35 -5.88 -3.48
C ASP A 23 -23.44 -5.17 -2.47
N VAL A 24 -24.03 -4.30 -1.64
CA VAL A 24 -23.31 -3.62 -0.57
C VAL A 24 -23.01 -4.67 0.49
N ARG A 25 -21.85 -5.33 0.34
CA ARG A 25 -21.25 -6.13 1.41
C ARG A 25 -21.03 -5.20 2.60
N THR A 26 -21.98 -5.23 3.52
CA THR A 26 -21.87 -4.61 4.83
C THR A 26 -20.80 -5.41 5.57
N THR A 27 -19.58 -4.90 5.59
CA THR A 27 -18.52 -5.43 6.45
C THR A 27 -19.00 -5.32 7.89
N GLN A 28 -19.40 -6.44 8.47
CA GLN A 28 -19.76 -6.52 9.87
C GLN A 28 -18.62 -5.94 10.70
N THR A 29 -18.89 -4.85 11.41
CA THR A 29 -17.93 -4.25 12.33
C THR A 29 -17.59 -5.30 13.39
N PRO A 30 -16.32 -5.72 13.52
CA PRO A 30 -15.94 -6.68 14.55
C PRO A 30 -16.30 -6.09 15.92
N THR A 31 -17.06 -6.85 16.72
CA THR A 31 -17.49 -6.45 18.08
C THR A 31 -16.31 -6.35 19.06
N ALA A 32 -15.15 -6.86 18.67
CA ALA A 32 -13.88 -6.75 19.38
C ALA A 32 -12.90 -5.86 18.59
N PRO A 33 -12.00 -5.11 19.27
CA PRO A 33 -10.98 -4.33 18.59
C PRO A 33 -10.13 -5.24 17.68
N PRO A 34 -9.75 -4.77 16.47
CA PRO A 34 -8.94 -5.56 15.56
C PRO A 34 -7.56 -5.82 16.15
N ASN A 35 -7.02 -7.03 15.95
CA ASN A 35 -5.64 -7.35 16.28
C ASN A 35 -4.72 -6.81 15.19
N ILE A 36 -3.74 -5.99 15.57
CA ILE A 36 -2.77 -5.40 14.64
C ILE A 36 -1.42 -6.12 14.81
N LEU A 37 -0.97 -6.81 13.77
CA LEU A 37 0.35 -7.44 13.70
C LEU A 37 1.25 -6.64 12.74
N ILE A 38 2.42 -6.22 13.23
CA ILE A 38 3.44 -5.55 12.42
C ILE A 38 4.62 -6.50 12.24
N ILE A 39 4.94 -6.84 11.00
CA ILE A 39 6.12 -7.63 10.63
C ILE A 39 7.15 -6.67 10.03
N TYR A 40 8.31 -6.55 10.66
CA TYR A 40 9.35 -5.60 10.27
C TYR A 40 10.69 -6.33 10.03
N PRO A 41 11.00 -6.69 8.77
CA PRO A 41 12.26 -7.37 8.46
C PRO A 41 13.46 -6.40 8.57
N ASP A 42 14.65 -6.95 8.88
CA ASP A 42 15.92 -6.20 8.97
C ASP A 42 16.74 -6.41 7.69
N ASP A 43 17.33 -5.35 7.16
CA ASP A 43 18.16 -5.36 5.93
C ASP A 43 17.53 -6.05 4.70
N VAL A 44 16.20 -6.03 4.58
CA VAL A 44 15.49 -6.57 3.41
C VAL A 44 15.26 -5.47 2.37
N GLY A 45 15.90 -5.64 1.21
CA GLY A 45 15.74 -4.74 0.07
C GLY A 45 14.51 -5.06 -0.77
N TRP A 46 14.16 -4.14 -1.67
CA TRP A 46 13.02 -4.25 -2.58
C TRP A 46 13.02 -5.56 -3.39
N SER A 47 14.18 -5.93 -3.93
CA SER A 47 14.35 -7.12 -4.75
C SER A 47 14.32 -8.43 -3.96
N ASN A 48 14.36 -8.36 -2.62
CA ASN A 48 14.34 -9.54 -1.74
C ASN A 48 12.95 -10.15 -1.51
N VAL A 49 11.90 -9.48 -1.96
CA VAL A 49 10.53 -10.00 -1.87
C VAL A 49 10.04 -10.28 -3.28
N SER A 50 9.59 -11.52 -3.55
CA SER A 50 9.20 -11.90 -4.92
C SER A 50 7.97 -11.16 -5.42
N ALA A 51 7.08 -10.69 -4.54
CA ALA A 51 5.98 -9.80 -4.92
C ALA A 51 6.46 -8.48 -5.59
N TYR A 52 7.61 -7.97 -5.18
CA TYR A 52 8.18 -6.71 -5.70
C TYR A 52 9.21 -6.95 -6.81
N GLY A 53 10.08 -7.94 -6.63
CA GLY A 53 11.13 -8.28 -7.59
C GLY A 53 10.71 -9.28 -8.66
N GLN A 54 9.46 -9.75 -8.67
CA GLN A 54 8.93 -10.77 -9.59
C GLN A 54 9.82 -12.02 -9.73
N GLY A 55 10.54 -12.39 -8.66
CA GLY A 55 11.45 -13.53 -8.68
C GLY A 55 12.75 -13.32 -9.47
N VAL A 56 13.11 -12.08 -9.84
CA VAL A 56 14.36 -11.74 -10.56
C VAL A 56 15.60 -12.27 -9.83
N MET A 57 15.55 -12.35 -8.50
CA MET A 57 16.64 -12.85 -7.68
C MET A 57 16.66 -14.38 -7.51
N GLY A 58 15.76 -15.12 -8.18
CA GLY A 58 15.75 -16.59 -8.22
C GLY A 58 15.06 -17.30 -7.04
N TYR A 59 14.55 -16.56 -6.06
CA TYR A 59 13.77 -17.09 -4.93
C TYR A 59 12.34 -16.57 -4.92
N THR A 60 11.45 -17.34 -4.29
CA THR A 60 10.05 -16.99 -4.09
C THR A 60 9.70 -16.95 -2.61
N THR A 61 8.84 -16.01 -2.23
CA THR A 61 8.36 -15.78 -0.87
C THR A 61 6.84 -16.04 -0.81
N PRO A 62 6.39 -17.31 -0.92
CA PRO A 62 4.98 -17.63 -1.15
C PRO A 62 4.04 -17.07 -0.06
N ASN A 63 4.48 -17.03 1.20
CA ASN A 63 3.69 -16.49 2.30
C ASN A 63 3.52 -14.96 2.21
N ILE A 64 4.58 -14.24 1.82
CA ILE A 64 4.54 -12.77 1.66
C ILE A 64 3.77 -12.40 0.39
N ASP A 65 3.96 -13.16 -0.68
CA ASP A 65 3.25 -12.96 -1.94
C ASP A 65 1.74 -13.14 -1.78
N ARG A 66 1.32 -14.08 -0.92
CA ARG A 66 -0.09 -14.25 -0.56
C ARG A 66 -0.64 -12.99 0.13
N LEU A 67 0.11 -12.41 1.08
CA LEU A 67 -0.29 -11.16 1.74
C LEU A 67 -0.39 -9.99 0.77
N ALA A 68 0.52 -9.90 -0.21
CA ALA A 68 0.48 -8.86 -1.24
C ALA A 68 -0.73 -9.01 -2.19
N LYS A 69 -1.16 -10.25 -2.48
CA LYS A 69 -2.34 -10.54 -3.33
C LYS A 69 -3.68 -10.34 -2.61
N GLU A 70 -3.76 -10.71 -1.34
CA GLU A 70 -4.99 -10.60 -0.54
C GLU A 70 -5.18 -9.19 0.04
N GLY A 71 -4.09 -8.43 0.19
CA GLY A 71 -4.08 -7.11 0.79
C GLY A 71 -3.77 -5.99 -0.21
N ALA A 72 -3.11 -4.96 0.29
CA ALA A 72 -2.61 -3.84 -0.49
C ALA A 72 -1.08 -3.87 -0.54
N MET A 73 -0.52 -3.46 -1.68
CA MET A 73 0.92 -3.40 -1.91
C MET A 73 1.33 -1.95 -2.16
N PHE A 74 2.36 -1.49 -1.46
CA PHE A 74 2.88 -0.12 -1.59
C PHE A 74 4.10 -0.11 -2.52
N THR A 75 3.96 0.52 -3.69
CA THR A 75 5.05 0.66 -4.67
C THR A 75 6.15 1.60 -4.20
N GLU A 76 5.79 2.57 -3.36
CA GLU A 76 6.69 3.59 -2.84
C GLU A 76 6.63 3.58 -1.31
N HIS A 77 7.65 3.02 -0.68
CA HIS A 77 7.86 3.09 0.76
C HIS A 77 9.30 3.54 1.05
N TYR A 78 9.46 4.56 1.88
CA TYR A 78 10.76 5.12 2.22
C TYR A 78 11.12 4.78 3.66
N ALA A 79 12.35 4.28 3.85
CA ALA A 79 12.89 3.89 5.14
C ALA A 79 14.12 4.73 5.51
N GLN A 80 14.43 4.76 6.80
CA GLN A 80 15.68 5.33 7.29
C GLN A 80 16.82 4.32 7.03
N PRO A 81 18.04 4.78 6.67
CA PRO A 81 19.16 3.90 6.36
C PRO A 81 19.80 3.24 7.60
N SER A 82 19.24 3.45 8.80
CA SER A 82 19.73 2.89 10.05
C SER A 82 18.61 2.11 10.73
N SER A 83 18.89 0.89 11.18
CA SER A 83 17.94 0.02 11.89
C SER A 83 17.38 0.70 13.16
N THR A 84 18.24 1.41 13.89
CA THR A 84 17.86 2.15 15.11
C THR A 84 16.96 3.34 14.78
N ALA A 85 17.29 4.13 13.76
CA ALA A 85 16.47 5.26 13.34
C ALA A 85 15.14 4.82 12.70
N GLY A 86 15.16 3.75 11.90
CA GLY A 86 13.98 3.19 11.23
C GLY A 86 12.96 2.63 12.21
N ARG A 87 13.41 1.81 13.18
CA ARG A 87 12.53 1.30 14.25
C ARG A 87 12.02 2.41 15.14
N ALA A 88 12.85 3.39 15.49
CA ALA A 88 12.40 4.54 16.28
C ALA A 88 11.32 5.35 15.55
N SER A 89 11.48 5.59 14.25
CA SER A 89 10.47 6.28 13.43
C SER A 89 9.17 5.49 13.28
N LEU A 90 9.26 4.16 13.16
CA LEU A 90 8.07 3.30 13.12
C LEU A 90 7.28 3.35 14.43
N ILE A 91 7.97 3.24 15.57
CA ILE A 91 7.32 3.18 16.89
C ILE A 91 6.73 4.54 17.29
N THR A 92 7.46 5.62 17.03
CA THR A 92 7.05 6.98 17.46
C THR A 92 6.18 7.71 16.44
N GLY A 93 6.17 7.27 15.18
CA GLY A 93 5.57 8.01 14.07
C GLY A 93 6.26 9.34 13.76
N GLN A 94 7.47 9.56 14.28
CA GLN A 94 8.21 10.82 14.12
C GLN A 94 9.49 10.64 13.31
N TYR A 95 9.88 11.69 12.58
CA TYR A 95 11.16 11.71 11.88
C TYR A 95 12.33 11.64 12.89
N PRO A 96 13.43 10.93 12.60
CA PRO A 96 14.50 10.71 13.59
C PRO A 96 15.16 11.97 14.12
N ILE A 97 15.00 13.12 13.45
CA ILE A 97 15.51 14.41 13.96
C ILE A 97 14.75 14.90 15.19
N ARG A 98 13.49 14.48 15.35
CA ARG A 98 12.61 14.85 16.47
C ARG A 98 12.73 13.89 17.66
N ASN A 99 13.30 12.71 17.42
CA ASN A 99 13.55 11.70 18.44
C ASN A 99 15.03 11.66 18.80
N ASP A 100 15.39 11.72 20.08
CA ASP A 100 16.80 11.68 20.51
C ASP A 100 17.55 10.39 20.10
N VAL A 101 16.84 9.34 19.69
CA VAL A 101 17.40 8.09 19.16
C VAL A 101 18.26 8.33 17.90
N GLY A 102 17.92 9.33 17.07
CA GLY A 102 18.74 9.72 15.92
C GLY A 102 19.99 10.52 16.27
N ARG A 103 20.13 11.02 17.51
CA ARG A 103 21.32 11.76 17.97
C ARG A 103 22.43 10.83 18.46
N ALA A 104 22.09 9.68 19.03
CA ALA A 104 23.08 8.71 19.51
C ALA A 104 24.07 8.29 18.40
N SER A 105 23.56 8.05 17.18
CA SER A 105 24.41 7.74 16.01
C SER A 105 25.27 8.94 15.55
N ARG A 106 24.77 10.18 15.71
CA ARG A 106 25.53 11.41 15.39
C ARG A 106 26.63 11.71 16.40
N VAL A 107 26.43 11.38 17.68
CA VAL A 107 27.46 11.51 18.71
C VAL A 107 28.60 10.52 18.45
N ALA A 108 28.28 9.27 18.10
CA ALA A 108 29.30 8.29 17.68
C ALA A 108 30.10 8.78 16.45
N ALA A 109 29.42 9.32 15.43
CA ALA A 109 30.10 9.87 14.24
C ALA A 109 30.95 11.12 14.56
N ARG A 110 30.51 11.98 15.48
CA ARG A 110 31.25 13.19 15.89
C ARG A 110 32.48 12.88 16.75
N ILE A 111 32.42 11.81 17.54
CA ILE A 111 33.58 11.33 18.30
C ILE A 111 34.59 10.67 17.34
N ALA A 112 34.14 9.86 16.39
CA ALA A 112 35.01 9.25 15.39
C ALA A 112 35.79 10.29 14.55
N GLY A 113 35.17 11.42 14.20
CA GLY A 113 35.83 12.51 13.46
C GLY A 113 36.77 13.40 14.29
N ARG A 114 36.91 13.19 15.61
CA ARG A 114 37.83 13.91 16.49
C ARG A 114 39.08 13.08 16.88
N VAL A 115 39.14 11.82 16.46
CA VAL A 115 40.24 10.89 16.75
C VAL A 115 41.14 10.67 15.52
N ALA A 116 40.86 11.34 14.41
CA ALA A 116 41.74 11.44 13.24
C ALA A 116 42.58 12.72 13.27
#